data_AF-Q8MU04-F1
#
_entry.id   AF-Q8MU04-F1
#
_cell.length_a   1.000
_cell.length_b   1.000
_cell.length_c   1.000
_cell.angle_alpha   90.00
_cell.angle_beta   90.00
_cell.angle_gamma   90.00
#
_symmetry.space_group_name_H-M   'P 1'
#
loop_
_entity.id
_entity.type
_entity.pdbx_description
1 polymer ?
#
loop_
_entity_poly.entity_id
_entity_poly.type
_entity_poly.pdbx_seq_one_letter_code
_entity_poly.pdbx_strand_id
1 'polypeptide(L)'
;FENGKRNQFGCVLWTFLFVLADLAASFGSICFHGSSPSVGHFSDQFRAPYLFNRSVFDFFVISVLRSFFISLGCAICIFKNAQAPRTLAQLSQASFGLCILLCSFSPTKFLALSDNSGPDHPGTLFPGDIPLILANFIFSITAHRLWLFFLHTAQKNEYERMEEEEEEEEEEEGNERIETRNGAVKGNVRTFVIILRLLQYCRNEWFWHLSGFTWLFIYSLTRIFIPYFTGQVIASVVSSSGEEYASLISSVKLMLFISVISAMAGGLRGGSFEYAYSRINRAIRYNLFASLVRQEVAFFDNHKTGEITSRLTADTTTMSDTIALNVNIFLRNTVQMGGSMLFMMTLCWR
;
A
#
# COMPACT_ATOMS: atom_id res chain seq x y z
N PHE A 1 -18.50 -18.96 22.38
CA PHE A 1 -18.81 -19.89 21.25
C PHE A 1 -19.81 -19.37 20.21
N GLU A 2 -20.91 -18.71 20.60
CA GLU A 2 -21.95 -18.24 19.67
C GLU A 2 -21.51 -17.07 18.76
N ASN A 3 -20.76 -16.10 19.31
CA ASN A 3 -20.22 -14.96 18.55
C ASN A 3 -19.23 -15.38 17.45
N GLY A 4 -18.35 -16.36 17.73
CA GLY A 4 -17.41 -16.89 16.73
C GLY A 4 -18.09 -17.57 15.54
N LYS A 5 -19.19 -18.30 15.76
CA LYS A 5 -19.99 -18.90 14.67
C LYS A 5 -20.71 -17.84 13.82
N ARG A 6 -21.20 -16.77 14.45
CA ARG A 6 -21.89 -15.66 13.77
C ARG A 6 -20.93 -14.88 12.84
N ASN A 7 -19.71 -14.62 13.30
CA ASN A 7 -18.68 -13.93 12.50
C ASN A 7 -18.19 -14.77 11.32
N GLN A 8 -18.08 -16.10 11.47
CA GLN A 8 -17.72 -16.99 10.37
C GLN A 8 -18.80 -17.07 9.28
N PHE A 9 -20.06 -17.18 9.68
CA PHE A 9 -21.17 -17.13 8.73
C PHE A 9 -21.19 -15.81 7.95
N GLY A 10 -20.90 -14.70 8.64
CA GLY A 10 -20.70 -13.39 8.01
C GLY A 10 -19.59 -13.40 6.95
N CYS A 11 -18.40 -13.95 7.26
CA CYS A 11 -17.28 -13.99 6.32
C CYS A 11 -17.60 -14.79 5.04
N VAL A 12 -18.26 -15.95 5.19
CA VAL A 12 -18.69 -16.78 4.04
C VAL A 12 -19.74 -16.06 3.22
N LEU A 13 -20.76 -15.48 3.87
CA LEU A 13 -21.85 -14.78 3.22
C LEU A 13 -21.34 -13.60 2.40
N TRP A 14 -20.48 -12.74 2.98
CA TRP A 14 -19.92 -11.60 2.28
C TRP A 14 -19.02 -12.02 1.11
N THR A 15 -18.25 -13.10 1.26
CA THR A 15 -17.44 -13.65 0.17
C THR A 15 -18.31 -14.13 -0.98
N PHE A 16 -19.36 -14.89 -0.68
CA PHE A 16 -20.28 -15.41 -1.68
C PHE A 16 -21.01 -14.28 -2.42
N LEU A 17 -21.57 -13.32 -1.68
CA LEU A 17 -22.24 -12.16 -2.26
C LEU A 17 -21.30 -11.34 -3.14
N PHE A 18 -20.06 -11.13 -2.70
CA PHE A 18 -19.05 -10.41 -3.48
C PHE A 18 -18.72 -11.13 -4.78
N VAL A 19 -18.38 -12.43 -4.73
CA VAL A 19 -18.00 -13.22 -5.92
C VAL A 19 -19.15 -13.28 -6.91
N LEU A 20 -20.38 -13.47 -6.43
CA LEU A 20 -21.57 -13.47 -7.27
C LEU A 20 -21.78 -12.10 -7.96
N ALA A 21 -21.69 -11.01 -7.19
CA ALA A 21 -21.87 -9.66 -7.72
C ALA A 21 -20.79 -9.29 -8.75
N ASP A 22 -19.54 -9.64 -8.48
CA ASP A 22 -18.40 -9.36 -9.35
C ASP A 22 -18.49 -10.11 -10.69
N LEU A 23 -18.72 -11.43 -10.63
CA LEU A 23 -18.86 -12.25 -11.84
C LEU A 23 -20.11 -11.88 -12.64
N ALA A 24 -21.24 -11.60 -11.97
CA ALA A 24 -22.48 -11.20 -12.64
C ALA A 24 -22.35 -9.83 -13.31
N ALA A 25 -21.70 -8.86 -12.66
CA ALA A 25 -21.42 -7.55 -13.25
C ALA A 25 -20.48 -7.67 -14.46
N SER A 26 -19.41 -8.46 -14.34
CA SER A 26 -18.46 -8.68 -15.43
C SER A 26 -19.11 -9.37 -16.62
N PHE A 27 -19.89 -10.44 -16.39
CA PHE A 27 -20.64 -11.14 -17.42
C PHE A 27 -21.70 -10.23 -18.08
N GLY A 28 -22.47 -9.54 -17.26
CA GLY A 28 -23.51 -8.61 -17.70
C GLY A 28 -22.92 -7.54 -18.61
N SER A 29 -21.90 -6.81 -18.16
CA SER A 29 -21.29 -5.75 -18.96
C SER A 29 -20.67 -6.24 -20.28
N ILE A 30 -20.12 -7.46 -20.32
CA ILE A 30 -19.62 -8.07 -21.57
C ILE A 30 -20.76 -8.41 -22.53
N CYS A 31 -21.94 -8.81 -22.05
CA CYS A 31 -23.11 -9.03 -22.91
C CYS A 31 -23.64 -7.74 -23.56
N PHE A 32 -23.29 -6.58 -22.99
CA PHE A 32 -23.55 -5.25 -23.54
C PHE A 32 -22.38 -4.70 -24.39
N HIS A 33 -21.39 -5.54 -24.73
CA HIS A 33 -20.29 -5.20 -25.64
C HIS A 33 -20.73 -5.34 -27.11
N GLY A 34 -21.59 -4.42 -27.54
CA GLY A 34 -22.14 -4.39 -28.90
C GLY A 34 -23.24 -3.33 -29.05
N SER A 35 -23.73 -3.13 -30.28
CA SER A 35 -24.82 -2.18 -30.57
C SER A 35 -26.16 -2.62 -29.98
N SER A 36 -26.33 -3.91 -29.70
CA SER A 36 -27.49 -4.48 -29.02
C SER A 36 -27.03 -5.49 -27.96
N PRO A 37 -27.75 -5.61 -26.83
CA PRO A 37 -27.42 -6.59 -25.80
C PRO A 37 -27.68 -8.01 -26.31
N SER A 38 -26.66 -8.86 -26.30
CA SER A 38 -26.78 -10.26 -26.68
C SER A 38 -25.81 -11.13 -25.90
N VAL A 39 -26.30 -12.27 -25.40
CA VAL A 39 -25.46 -13.29 -24.75
C VAL A 39 -24.44 -13.89 -25.73
N GLY A 40 -24.69 -13.78 -27.04
CA GLY A 40 -23.76 -14.19 -28.09
C GLY A 40 -22.41 -13.47 -28.00
N HIS A 41 -22.40 -12.18 -27.62
CA HIS A 41 -21.18 -11.39 -27.52
C HIS A 41 -20.17 -11.95 -26.51
N PHE A 42 -20.65 -12.56 -25.43
CA PHE A 42 -19.77 -13.24 -24.47
C PHE A 42 -19.12 -14.48 -25.10
N SER A 43 -19.90 -15.33 -25.79
CA SER A 43 -19.40 -16.53 -26.46
C SER A 43 -18.44 -16.19 -27.60
N ASP A 44 -18.72 -15.12 -28.34
CA ASP A 44 -17.89 -14.65 -29.45
C ASP A 44 -16.53 -14.17 -28.95
N GLN A 45 -16.49 -13.58 -27.75
CA GLN A 45 -15.26 -13.14 -27.12
C GLN A 45 -14.29 -14.28 -26.77
N PHE A 46 -14.81 -15.49 -26.52
CA PHE A 46 -13.99 -16.69 -26.29
C PHE A 46 -13.50 -17.34 -27.60
N ARG A 47 -14.23 -17.15 -28.69
CA ARG A 47 -13.93 -17.77 -30.00
C ARG A 47 -13.01 -16.92 -30.87
N ALA A 48 -13.07 -15.60 -30.71
CA ALA A 48 -12.24 -14.68 -31.46
C ALA A 48 -10.76 -14.73 -31.00
N PRO A 49 -9.79 -14.48 -31.90
CA PRO A 49 -8.39 -14.35 -31.52
C PRO A 49 -8.20 -13.17 -30.56
N TYR A 50 -7.40 -13.39 -29.52
CA TYR A 50 -7.15 -12.38 -28.50
C TYR A 50 -6.38 -11.19 -29.08
N LEU A 51 -7.02 -10.02 -29.08
CA LEU A 51 -6.44 -8.74 -29.45
C LEU A 51 -6.58 -7.76 -28.29
N PHE A 52 -5.47 -7.26 -27.74
CA PHE A 52 -5.49 -6.40 -26.57
C PHE A 52 -6.33 -5.12 -26.77
N ASN A 53 -6.34 -4.53 -27.97
CA ASN A 53 -7.05 -3.27 -28.23
C ASN A 53 -8.56 -3.44 -28.45
N ARG A 54 -9.06 -4.68 -28.60
CA ARG A 54 -10.48 -4.96 -28.88
C ARG A 54 -11.12 -5.86 -27.83
N SER A 55 -10.34 -6.74 -27.22
CA SER A 55 -10.85 -7.76 -26.31
C SER A 55 -11.11 -7.20 -24.92
N VAL A 56 -12.36 -7.30 -24.47
CA VAL A 56 -12.77 -7.03 -23.08
C VAL A 56 -12.68 -8.27 -22.18
N PHE A 57 -12.24 -9.40 -22.73
CA PHE A 57 -12.11 -10.68 -22.02
C PHE A 57 -11.24 -10.59 -20.75
N ASP A 58 -10.21 -9.74 -20.77
CA ASP A 58 -9.28 -9.58 -19.66
C ASP A 58 -9.98 -9.21 -18.35
N PHE A 59 -11.06 -8.42 -18.41
CA PHE A 59 -11.82 -8.04 -17.23
C PHE A 59 -12.53 -9.23 -16.58
N PHE A 60 -12.98 -10.19 -17.39
CA PHE A 60 -13.56 -11.44 -16.87
C PHE A 60 -12.48 -12.29 -16.19
N VAL A 61 -11.31 -12.42 -16.80
CA VAL A 61 -10.16 -13.13 -16.20
C VAL A 61 -9.74 -12.48 -14.88
N ILE A 62 -9.70 -11.15 -14.84
CA ILE A 62 -9.41 -10.37 -13.62
C ILE A 62 -10.45 -10.63 -12.53
N SER A 63 -11.75 -10.65 -12.87
CA SER A 63 -12.84 -10.95 -11.95
C SER A 63 -12.73 -12.37 -11.35
N VAL A 64 -12.38 -13.36 -12.18
CA VAL A 64 -12.11 -14.74 -11.72
C VAL A 64 -10.90 -14.81 -10.80
N LEU A 65 -9.80 -14.15 -11.17
CA LEU A 65 -8.57 -14.12 -10.36
C LEU A 65 -8.81 -13.43 -9.01
N ARG A 66 -9.56 -12.32 -9.01
CA ARG A 66 -9.98 -11.62 -7.79
C ARG A 66 -10.87 -12.48 -6.91
N SER A 67 -11.83 -13.18 -7.50
CA SER A 67 -12.73 -14.09 -6.80
C SER A 67 -11.98 -15.27 -6.15
N PHE A 68 -10.99 -15.83 -6.85
CA PHE A 68 -10.10 -16.87 -6.31
C PHE A 68 -9.28 -16.36 -5.12
N PHE A 69 -8.75 -15.14 -5.22
CA PHE A 69 -7.92 -14.59 -4.15
C PHE A 69 -8.74 -14.34 -2.88
N ILE A 70 -9.96 -13.79 -3.00
CA ILE A 70 -10.83 -13.55 -1.84
C ILE A 70 -11.31 -14.86 -1.21
N SER A 71 -11.65 -15.86 -2.02
CA SER A 71 -12.06 -17.17 -1.50
C SER A 71 -10.93 -17.87 -0.74
N LEU A 72 -9.68 -17.71 -1.19
CA LEU A 72 -8.49 -18.15 -0.44
C LEU A 72 -8.40 -17.44 0.92
N GLY A 73 -8.59 -16.12 0.96
CA GLY A 73 -8.59 -15.36 2.22
C GLY A 73 -9.70 -15.81 3.19
N CYS A 74 -10.90 -16.05 2.67
CA CYS A 74 -12.03 -16.57 3.45
C CYS A 74 -11.73 -17.98 3.98
N ALA A 75 -11.18 -18.87 3.15
CA ALA A 75 -10.81 -20.22 3.55
C ALA A 75 -9.80 -20.20 4.71
N ILE A 76 -8.73 -19.39 4.60
CA ILE A 76 -7.72 -19.22 5.67
C ILE A 76 -8.37 -18.73 6.96
N CYS A 77 -9.36 -17.83 6.89
CA CYS A 77 -10.08 -17.32 8.05
C CYS A 77 -10.96 -18.39 8.74
N ILE A 78 -11.47 -19.38 8.00
CA ILE A 78 -12.34 -20.44 8.52
C ILE A 78 -11.54 -21.60 9.11
N PHE A 79 -10.44 -21.98 8.46
CA PHE A 79 -9.55 -23.02 8.97
C PHE A 79 -8.90 -22.52 10.26
N LYS A 80 -9.40 -23.00 11.41
CA LYS A 80 -8.94 -22.72 12.77
C LYS A 80 -7.50 -23.19 13.00
N ASN A 81 -6.55 -22.56 12.33
CA ASN A 81 -5.13 -22.74 12.56
C ASN A 81 -4.63 -21.58 13.42
N ALA A 82 -3.85 -21.86 14.45
CA ALA A 82 -3.20 -20.84 15.28
C ALA A 82 -2.34 -19.86 14.45
N GLN A 83 -1.97 -20.25 13.22
CA GLN A 83 -1.19 -19.43 12.29
C GLN A 83 -2.04 -18.59 11.32
N ALA A 84 -3.37 -18.74 11.31
CA ALA A 84 -4.28 -18.02 10.40
C ALA A 84 -4.07 -16.49 10.39
N PRO A 85 -4.06 -15.77 11.54
CA PRO A 85 -3.87 -14.31 11.53
C PRO A 85 -2.51 -13.90 10.97
N ARG A 86 -1.44 -14.65 11.27
CA ARG A 86 -0.10 -14.40 10.74
C ARG A 86 -0.02 -14.59 9.23
N THR A 87 -0.58 -15.69 8.71
CA THR A 87 -0.61 -15.96 7.26
C THR A 87 -1.45 -14.93 6.49
N LEU A 88 -2.60 -14.53 7.06
CA LEU A 88 -3.49 -13.54 6.46
C LEU A 88 -2.88 -12.14 6.45
N ALA A 89 -2.11 -11.79 7.50
CA ALA A 89 -1.34 -10.54 7.57
C ALA A 89 -0.22 -10.48 6.52
N GLN A 90 0.55 -11.58 6.35
CA GLN A 90 1.58 -11.67 5.31
C GLN A 90 0.98 -11.53 3.91
N LEU A 91 -0.12 -12.24 3.66
CA LEU A 91 -0.80 -12.26 2.37
C LEU A 91 -1.62 -10.98 2.11
N SER A 92 -1.85 -10.14 3.14
CA SER A 92 -2.45 -8.80 3.00
C SER A 92 -1.59 -7.84 2.19
N GLN A 93 -0.26 -7.94 2.29
CA GLN A 93 0.64 -7.13 1.46
C GLN A 93 0.49 -7.50 -0.02
N ALA A 94 0.34 -8.79 -0.33
CA ALA A 94 0.06 -9.27 -1.67
C ALA A 94 -1.33 -8.85 -2.16
N SER A 95 -2.35 -8.90 -1.29
CA SER A 95 -3.71 -8.46 -1.61
C SER A 95 -3.76 -6.98 -2.00
N PHE A 96 -3.02 -6.14 -1.26
CA PHE A 96 -2.89 -4.72 -1.55
C PHE A 96 -2.18 -4.46 -2.88
N GLY A 97 -1.06 -5.15 -3.13
CA GLY A 97 -0.34 -5.05 -4.40
C GLY A 97 -1.19 -5.46 -5.61
N LEU A 98 -1.92 -6.57 -5.48
CA LEU A 98 -2.86 -7.04 -6.49
C LEU A 98 -4.00 -6.04 -6.73
N CYS A 99 -4.56 -5.44 -5.67
CA CYS A 99 -5.55 -4.37 -5.79
C CYS A 99 -5.02 -3.19 -6.62
N ILE A 100 -3.80 -2.73 -6.37
CA ILE A 100 -3.20 -1.62 -7.14
C ILE A 100 -3.04 -2.00 -8.61
N LEU A 101 -2.54 -3.20 -8.90
CA LEU A 101 -2.36 -3.67 -10.28
C LEU A 101 -3.70 -3.74 -11.03
N LEU A 102 -4.74 -4.31 -10.40
CA LEU A 102 -6.06 -4.42 -11.00
C LEU A 102 -6.72 -3.05 -11.21
N CYS A 103 -6.53 -2.11 -10.27
CA CYS A 103 -6.97 -0.73 -10.43
C CYS A 103 -6.23 -0.01 -11.57
N SER A 104 -4.93 -0.25 -11.75
CA SER A 104 -4.13 0.34 -12.83
C SER A 104 -4.46 -0.24 -14.21
N PHE A 105 -5.00 -1.46 -14.27
CA PHE A 105 -5.41 -2.08 -15.53
C PHE A 105 -6.61 -1.36 -16.18
N SER A 106 -7.58 -0.88 -15.38
CA SER A 106 -8.77 -0.17 -15.86
C SER A 106 -8.45 1.03 -16.78
N PRO A 107 -7.67 2.04 -16.36
CA PRO A 107 -7.38 3.20 -17.21
C PRO A 107 -6.52 2.82 -18.43
N THR A 108 -5.61 1.85 -18.30
CA THR A 108 -4.78 1.36 -19.41
C THR A 108 -5.65 0.75 -20.50
N LYS A 109 -6.62 -0.07 -20.11
CA LYS A 109 -7.54 -0.74 -21.03
C LYS A 109 -8.57 0.23 -21.61
N PHE A 110 -9.04 1.19 -20.81
CA PHE A 110 -9.88 2.30 -21.29
C PHE A 110 -9.21 3.05 -22.45
N LEU A 111 -7.93 3.43 -22.29
CA LEU A 111 -7.18 4.10 -23.34
C LEU A 111 -7.03 3.21 -24.59
N ALA A 112 -6.67 1.94 -24.41
CA ALA A 112 -6.52 0.99 -25.52
C ALA A 112 -7.82 0.75 -26.31
N LEU A 113 -8.98 0.74 -25.63
CA LEU A 113 -10.30 0.63 -26.26
C LEU A 113 -10.72 1.93 -26.95
N SER A 114 -10.35 3.09 -26.39
CA SER A 114 -10.68 4.41 -26.95
C SER A 114 -9.90 4.75 -28.23
N ASP A 115 -8.72 4.16 -28.42
CA ASP A 115 -7.84 4.44 -29.56
C ASP A 115 -8.25 3.69 -30.84
N ASN A 116 -9.27 2.81 -30.76
CA ASN A 116 -9.73 2.01 -31.89
C ASN A 116 -10.63 2.82 -32.86
N SER A 117 -10.01 3.69 -33.66
CA SER A 117 -10.66 4.43 -34.74
C SER A 117 -10.57 3.66 -36.06
N GLY A 118 -11.35 2.59 -36.20
CA GLY A 118 -11.47 1.84 -37.46
C GLY A 118 -12.53 2.46 -38.40
N PRO A 119 -12.45 2.24 -39.73
CA PRO A 119 -13.41 2.79 -40.70
C PRO A 119 -14.88 2.36 -40.49
N ASP A 120 -15.12 1.25 -39.78
CA ASP A 120 -16.46 0.70 -39.49
C ASP A 120 -16.99 1.03 -38.08
N HIS A 121 -16.15 1.61 -37.20
CA HIS A 121 -16.48 1.90 -35.80
C HIS A 121 -15.99 3.29 -35.41
N PRO A 122 -16.89 4.28 -35.24
CA PRO A 122 -16.50 5.66 -35.02
C PRO A 122 -16.03 5.91 -33.58
N GLY A 123 -14.95 5.29 -33.10
CA GLY A 123 -14.29 5.61 -31.81
C GLY A 123 -15.20 5.63 -30.57
N THR A 124 -16.42 5.11 -30.65
CA THR A 124 -17.39 5.11 -29.56
C THR A 124 -17.22 3.84 -28.76
N LEU A 125 -16.82 3.98 -27.49
CA LEU A 125 -16.89 2.92 -26.50
C LEU A 125 -18.30 2.32 -26.49
N PHE A 126 -18.42 0.99 -26.40
CA PHE A 126 -19.73 0.37 -26.29
C PHE A 126 -20.36 0.73 -24.94
N PRO A 127 -21.70 0.80 -24.84
CA PRO A 127 -22.39 1.11 -23.59
C PRO A 127 -21.99 0.19 -22.42
N GLY A 128 -21.58 -1.05 -22.71
CA GLY A 128 -21.09 -2.02 -21.72
C GLY A 128 -19.65 -1.80 -21.23
N ASP A 129 -18.81 -1.06 -21.95
CA ASP A 129 -17.38 -0.94 -21.63
C ASP A 129 -17.14 -0.02 -20.42
N ILE A 130 -17.86 1.10 -20.36
CA ILE A 130 -17.80 2.05 -19.23
C ILE A 130 -18.18 1.40 -17.90
N PRO A 131 -19.34 0.73 -17.76
CA PRO A 131 -19.70 0.07 -16.51
C PRO A 131 -18.74 -1.08 -16.18
N LEU A 132 -18.18 -1.79 -17.16
CA LEU A 132 -17.20 -2.86 -16.92
C LEU A 132 -15.91 -2.31 -16.27
N ILE A 133 -15.37 -1.21 -16.80
CA ILE A 133 -14.15 -0.57 -16.31
C ILE A 133 -14.36 0.01 -14.90
N LEU A 134 -15.52 0.64 -14.68
CA LEU A 134 -15.88 1.23 -13.39
C LEU A 134 -16.14 0.15 -12.34
N ALA A 135 -16.85 -0.92 -12.71
CA ALA A 135 -17.07 -2.09 -11.86
C ALA A 135 -15.74 -2.73 -11.46
N ASN A 136 -14.82 -2.94 -12.41
CA ASN A 136 -13.50 -3.50 -12.09
C ASN A 136 -12.73 -2.68 -11.05
N PHE A 137 -12.79 -1.35 -11.13
CA PHE A 137 -12.14 -0.46 -10.17
C PHE A 137 -12.78 -0.56 -8.78
N ILE A 138 -14.12 -0.49 -8.70
CA ILE A 138 -14.87 -0.56 -7.45
C ILE A 138 -14.68 -1.92 -6.78
N PHE A 139 -14.83 -3.02 -7.51
CA PHE A 139 -14.69 -4.36 -6.96
C PHE A 139 -13.25 -4.65 -6.51
N SER A 140 -12.22 -4.05 -7.13
CA SER A 140 -10.84 -4.19 -6.66
C SER A 140 -10.63 -3.55 -5.29
N ILE A 141 -11.17 -2.35 -5.08
CA ILE A 141 -11.13 -1.67 -3.78
C ILE A 141 -11.92 -2.46 -2.73
N THR A 142 -13.14 -2.87 -3.06
CA THR A 142 -14.02 -3.64 -2.17
C THR A 142 -13.40 -4.99 -1.79
N ALA A 143 -12.71 -5.66 -2.72
CA ALA A 143 -11.98 -6.90 -2.45
C ALA A 143 -10.90 -6.72 -1.38
N HIS A 144 -10.09 -5.64 -1.48
CA HIS A 144 -9.09 -5.35 -0.47
C HIS A 144 -9.70 -4.96 0.88
N ARG A 145 -10.81 -4.21 0.89
CA ARG A 145 -11.55 -3.91 2.13
C ARG A 145 -12.09 -5.17 2.78
N LEU A 146 -12.59 -6.12 2.00
CA LEU A 146 -13.07 -7.41 2.49
C LEU A 146 -11.92 -8.26 3.06
N TRP A 147 -10.73 -8.20 2.44
CA TRP A 147 -9.53 -8.81 2.99
C TRP A 147 -9.17 -8.27 4.38
N LEU A 148 -9.20 -6.94 4.53
CA LEU A 148 -8.95 -6.30 5.83
C LEU A 148 -10.02 -6.67 6.86
N PHE A 149 -11.27 -6.84 6.44
CA PHE A 149 -12.34 -7.33 7.31
C PHE A 149 -12.05 -8.76 7.81
N PHE A 150 -11.55 -9.66 6.96
CA PHE A 150 -11.12 -10.99 7.40
C PHE A 150 -9.95 -10.92 8.40
N LEU A 151 -8.97 -10.05 8.14
CA LEU A 151 -7.85 -9.85 9.04
C LEU A 151 -8.30 -9.37 10.41
N HIS A 152 -9.16 -8.35 10.45
CA HIS A 152 -9.68 -7.81 11.69
C HIS A 152 -10.51 -8.85 12.46
N THR A 153 -11.35 -9.63 11.76
CA THR A 153 -12.12 -10.72 12.36
C THR A 153 -11.22 -11.81 12.94
N ALA A 154 -10.14 -12.17 12.23
CA ALA A 154 -9.17 -13.16 12.71
C ALA A 154 -8.41 -12.66 13.95
N GLN A 155 -7.98 -11.38 13.97
CA GLN A 155 -7.31 -10.78 15.12
C GLN A 155 -8.25 -10.59 16.32
N LYS A 156 -9.52 -10.22 16.09
CA LYS A 156 -10.49 -10.06 17.17
C LYS A 156 -10.70 -11.37 17.93
N ASN A 157 -10.79 -12.49 17.21
CA ASN A 157 -10.91 -13.81 17.84
C ASN A 157 -9.65 -14.20 18.63
N GLU A 158 -8.47 -13.65 18.30
CA GLU A 158 -7.22 -13.88 19.04
C GLU A 158 -7.18 -12.99 20.30
N TYR A 159 -7.60 -11.72 20.18
CA TYR A 159 -7.77 -10.79 21.31
C TYR A 159 -8.81 -11.27 22.32
N GLU A 160 -10.01 -11.68 21.88
CA GLU A 160 -11.03 -12.24 22.78
C GLU A 160 -10.50 -13.48 23.52
N ARG A 161 -9.58 -14.24 22.92
CA ARG A 161 -8.95 -15.39 23.57
C ARG A 161 -7.88 -15.00 24.58
N MET A 162 -7.16 -13.91 24.34
CA MET A 162 -6.20 -13.36 25.29
C MET A 162 -6.91 -12.62 26.41
N GLU A 163 -8.01 -11.90 26.15
CA GLU A 163 -8.87 -11.31 27.17
C GLU A 163 -9.51 -12.40 28.04
N GLU A 164 -9.97 -13.52 27.47
CA GLU A 164 -10.45 -14.67 28.28
C GLU A 164 -9.31 -15.30 29.12
N GLU A 165 -8.07 -15.34 28.63
CA GLU A 165 -6.88 -15.81 29.37
C GLU A 165 -6.39 -14.77 30.41
N GLU A 166 -6.50 -13.47 30.13
CA GLU A 166 -6.15 -12.35 31.01
C GLU A 166 -7.24 -12.11 32.06
N GLU A 167 -8.53 -12.32 31.78
CA GLU A 167 -9.63 -12.25 32.76
C GLU A 167 -9.53 -13.36 33.82
N GLU A 168 -8.96 -14.52 33.48
CA GLU A 168 -8.60 -15.57 34.45
C GLU A 168 -7.39 -15.17 35.34
N GLU A 169 -6.51 -14.29 34.85
CA GLU A 169 -5.35 -13.76 35.58
C GLU A 169 -5.67 -12.45 36.35
N GLU A 170 -6.64 -11.64 35.88
CA GLU A 170 -7.03 -10.35 36.45
C GLU A 170 -8.05 -10.45 37.60
N GLU A 171 -8.69 -11.62 37.84
CA GLU A 171 -9.45 -11.87 39.07
C GLU A 171 -8.56 -11.81 40.35
N GLU A 172 -7.22 -11.81 40.21
CA GLU A 172 -6.28 -11.71 41.34
C GLU A 172 -5.80 -10.28 41.66
N GLU A 173 -5.86 -9.30 40.75
CA GLU A 173 -5.20 -7.99 40.95
C GLU A 173 -6.06 -6.77 40.59
N GLY A 174 -7.06 -6.49 41.43
CA GLY A 174 -7.85 -5.27 41.36
C GLY A 174 -7.28 -4.07 42.14
N ASN A 175 -7.33 -2.89 41.50
CA ASN A 175 -7.38 -1.51 42.04
C ASN A 175 -6.03 -0.83 42.44
N GLU A 176 -5.67 0.41 42.09
CA GLU A 176 -6.32 1.62 41.52
C GLU A 176 -5.25 2.48 40.80
N ARG A 177 -5.64 3.46 39.97
CA ARG A 177 -5.31 4.89 40.20
C ARG A 177 -5.80 5.86 39.10
N ILE A 178 -6.42 6.96 39.53
CA ILE A 178 -6.83 8.16 38.75
C ILE A 178 -5.71 9.22 38.68
N GLU A 179 -5.55 9.81 37.48
CA GLU A 179 -4.93 11.08 36.98
C GLU A 179 -4.12 12.02 37.94
N THR A 180 -3.22 12.94 37.55
CA THR A 180 -2.88 13.74 36.33
C THR A 180 -1.51 14.43 36.57
N ARG A 181 -0.85 14.98 35.53
CA ARG A 181 -0.69 16.45 35.35
C ARG A 181 0.44 16.86 34.39
N ASN A 182 0.06 17.78 33.50
CA ASN A 182 0.86 18.55 32.55
C ASN A 182 2.02 19.35 33.17
N GLY A 183 3.12 19.43 32.42
CA GLY A 183 4.18 20.43 32.56
C GLY A 183 4.70 20.88 31.21
N ALA A 184 4.23 22.03 30.72
CA ALA A 184 4.79 22.71 29.55
C ALA A 184 6.21 23.21 29.85
N VAL A 185 7.18 22.91 28.97
CA VAL A 185 8.57 23.35 29.10
C VAL A 185 9.06 24.06 27.84
N LYS A 186 9.61 25.27 28.05
CA LYS A 186 10.62 26.01 27.26
C LYS A 186 11.24 25.19 26.11
N GLY A 187 10.72 25.40 24.89
CA GLY A 187 10.75 24.39 23.83
C GLY A 187 11.84 24.43 22.75
N ASN A 188 12.77 25.39 22.67
CA ASN A 188 13.66 25.44 21.48
C ASN A 188 15.07 24.87 21.72
N VAL A 189 15.76 25.24 22.81
CA VAL A 189 17.15 24.77 23.06
C VAL A 189 17.18 23.32 23.57
N ARG A 190 16.22 22.93 24.41
CA ARG A 190 16.11 21.56 24.94
C ARG A 190 15.80 20.55 23.84
N THR A 191 14.91 20.92 22.92
CA THR A 191 14.48 20.06 21.81
C THR A 191 15.63 19.75 20.86
N PHE A 192 16.46 20.73 20.52
CA PHE A 192 17.62 20.48 19.66
C PHE A 192 18.65 19.54 20.29
N VAL A 193 18.90 19.68 21.60
CA VAL A 193 19.80 18.77 22.34
C VAL A 193 19.22 17.35 22.39
N ILE A 194 17.91 17.22 22.57
CA ILE A 194 17.21 15.93 22.56
C ILE A 194 17.31 15.28 21.17
N ILE A 195 17.08 16.05 20.10
CA ILE A 195 17.24 15.58 18.72
C ILE A 195 18.68 15.13 18.46
N LEU A 196 19.69 15.88 18.90
CA LEU A 196 21.10 15.50 18.76
C LEU A 196 21.44 14.20 19.49
N ARG A 197 20.90 13.99 20.70
CA ARG A 197 21.05 12.72 21.43
C ARG A 197 20.38 11.56 20.70
N LEU A 198 19.24 11.79 20.05
CA LEU A 198 18.56 10.78 19.25
C LEU A 198 19.32 10.49 17.96
N LEU A 199 19.95 11.50 17.36
CA LEU A 199 20.79 11.33 16.17
C LEU A 199 22.03 10.47 16.47
N GLN A 200 22.50 10.43 17.73
CA GLN A 200 23.53 9.48 18.14
C GLN A 200 23.07 8.02 18.05
N TYR A 201 21.78 7.72 18.25
CA TYR A 201 21.24 6.38 18.00
C TYR A 201 21.28 6.05 16.50
N CYS A 202 20.95 7.01 15.64
CA CYS A 202 21.06 6.86 14.19
C CYS A 202 22.51 6.60 13.73
N ARG A 203 23.51 7.14 14.44
CA ARG A 203 24.94 6.92 14.14
C ARG A 203 25.32 5.44 14.24
N ASN A 204 24.75 4.70 15.19
CA ASN A 204 25.08 3.28 15.37
C ASN A 204 24.59 2.42 14.19
N GLU A 205 23.52 2.83 13.51
CA GLU A 205 22.91 2.12 12.39
C GLU A 205 23.19 2.82 11.04
N TRP A 206 24.34 3.51 10.93
CA TRP A 206 24.67 4.34 9.75
C TRP A 206 24.66 3.57 8.43
N PHE A 207 25.01 2.28 8.43
CA PHE A 207 25.02 1.45 7.23
C PHE A 207 23.65 1.42 6.53
N TRP A 208 22.57 1.24 7.30
CA TRP A 208 21.20 1.20 6.77
C TRP A 208 20.76 2.57 6.29
N HIS A 209 21.10 3.64 7.01
CA HIS A 209 20.82 5.01 6.57
C HIS A 209 21.59 5.39 5.30
N LEU A 210 22.84 4.96 5.15
CA LEU A 210 23.63 5.20 3.95
C LEU A 210 23.01 4.48 2.74
N SER A 211 22.62 3.21 2.90
CA SER A 211 21.93 2.47 1.84
C SER A 211 20.59 3.10 1.45
N GLY A 212 19.82 3.57 2.44
CA GLY A 212 18.57 4.29 2.20
C GLY A 212 18.80 5.60 1.45
N PHE A 213 19.89 6.31 1.79
CA PHE A 213 20.26 7.56 1.11
C PHE A 213 20.72 7.34 -0.33
N THR A 214 21.50 6.29 -0.61
CA THR A 214 21.90 5.95 -1.98
C THR A 214 20.69 5.62 -2.86
N TRP A 215 19.73 4.85 -2.34
CA TRP A 215 18.48 4.56 -3.06
C TRP A 215 17.57 5.78 -3.18
N LEU A 216 17.56 6.66 -2.17
CA LEU A 216 16.87 7.95 -2.26
C LEU A 216 17.42 8.82 -3.36
N PHE A 217 18.73 8.88 -3.51
CA PHE A 217 19.38 9.68 -4.54
C PHE A 217 18.98 9.17 -5.93
N ILE A 218 19.12 7.86 -6.19
CA ILE A 218 18.74 7.23 -7.46
C ILE A 218 17.25 7.42 -7.75
N TYR A 219 16.38 7.21 -6.77
CA TYR A 219 14.94 7.43 -6.89
C TYR A 219 14.62 8.89 -7.23
N SER A 220 15.25 9.84 -6.53
CA SER A 220 15.02 11.26 -6.73
C SER A 220 15.49 11.73 -8.11
N LEU A 221 16.70 11.35 -8.53
CA LEU A 221 17.20 11.67 -9.87
C LEU A 221 16.24 11.16 -10.92
N THR A 222 15.89 9.89 -10.84
CA THR A 222 14.96 9.27 -11.79
C THR A 222 13.66 10.06 -11.88
N ARG A 223 13.09 10.47 -10.73
CA ARG A 223 11.84 11.23 -10.67
C ARG A 223 11.94 12.62 -11.31
N ILE A 224 13.10 13.25 -11.21
CA ILE A 224 13.37 14.56 -11.84
C ILE A 224 13.42 14.44 -13.37
N PHE A 225 13.90 13.31 -13.90
CA PHE A 225 13.98 13.07 -15.34
C PHE A 225 12.67 12.57 -15.98
N ILE A 226 11.67 12.10 -15.20
CA ILE A 226 10.39 11.62 -15.76
C ILE A 226 9.72 12.67 -16.68
N PRO A 227 9.56 13.95 -16.28
CA PRO A 227 8.94 14.97 -17.13
C PRO A 227 9.69 15.20 -18.45
N TYR A 228 11.03 15.10 -18.42
CA TYR A 228 11.87 15.23 -19.61
C TYR A 228 11.60 14.14 -20.64
N PHE A 229 11.59 12.88 -20.19
CA PHE A 229 11.32 11.74 -21.05
C PHE A 229 9.87 11.72 -21.53
N THR A 230 8.91 12.13 -20.70
CA THR A 230 7.54 12.37 -21.14
C THR A 230 7.50 13.41 -22.26
N GLY A 231 8.24 14.51 -22.13
CA GLY A 231 8.37 15.53 -23.17
C GLY A 231 8.97 14.99 -24.47
N GLN A 232 10.01 14.15 -24.40
CA GLN A 232 10.60 13.49 -25.57
C GLN A 232 9.62 12.53 -26.25
N VAL A 233 8.86 11.74 -25.47
CA VAL A 233 7.82 10.86 -26.01
C VAL A 233 6.77 11.69 -26.75
N ILE A 234 6.27 12.78 -26.14
CA ILE A 234 5.30 13.67 -26.79
C ILE A 234 5.88 14.27 -28.09
N ALA A 235 7.11 14.78 -28.05
CA ALA A 235 7.76 15.33 -29.24
C ALA A 235 7.90 14.30 -30.36
N SER A 236 8.29 13.05 -30.01
CA SER A 236 8.39 11.95 -30.97
C SER A 236 7.03 11.57 -31.57
N VAL A 237 5.94 11.63 -30.80
CA VAL A 237 4.59 11.39 -31.32
C VAL A 237 4.19 12.48 -32.32
N VAL A 238 4.48 13.75 -32.01
CA VAL A 238 4.15 14.89 -32.89
C VAL A 238 4.97 14.87 -34.18
N SER A 239 6.24 14.45 -34.13
CA SER A 239 7.10 14.38 -35.32
C SER A 239 6.86 13.14 -36.19
N SER A 240 6.21 12.09 -35.68
CA SER A 240 6.06 10.80 -36.36
C SER A 240 4.82 10.71 -37.26
N SER A 241 4.56 11.71 -38.10
CA SER A 241 3.40 11.74 -39.00
C SER A 241 3.52 10.85 -40.27
N GLY A 242 4.33 9.78 -40.26
CA GLY A 242 4.42 8.89 -41.42
C GLY A 242 5.24 7.60 -41.30
N GLU A 243 6.51 7.63 -40.84
CA GLU A 243 7.40 6.44 -41.03
C GLU A 243 8.36 6.10 -39.87
N GLU A 244 8.51 6.93 -38.82
CA GLU A 244 9.50 6.71 -37.74
C GLU A 244 8.93 6.16 -36.41
N TYR A 245 8.13 5.09 -36.46
CA TYR A 245 7.72 4.36 -35.24
C TYR A 245 8.90 3.85 -34.40
N ALA A 246 10.08 3.65 -35.02
CA ALA A 246 11.29 3.22 -34.34
C ALA A 246 11.75 4.19 -33.23
N SER A 247 11.63 5.51 -33.47
CA SER A 247 12.03 6.55 -32.50
C SER A 247 11.10 6.58 -31.29
N LEU A 248 9.78 6.46 -31.55
CA LEU A 248 8.76 6.38 -30.51
C LEU A 248 8.96 5.13 -29.63
N ILE A 249 9.13 3.96 -30.24
CA ILE A 249 9.34 2.70 -29.51
C ILE A 249 10.61 2.77 -28.64
N SER A 250 11.69 3.36 -29.16
CA SER A 250 12.92 3.55 -28.39
C SER A 250 12.71 4.46 -27.17
N SER A 251 12.01 5.58 -27.35
CA SER A 251 11.70 6.53 -26.27
C SER A 251 10.80 5.91 -25.19
N VAL A 252 9.77 5.15 -25.60
CA VAL A 252 8.87 4.44 -24.68
C VAL A 252 9.61 3.33 -23.91
N LYS A 253 10.47 2.56 -24.59
CA LYS A 253 11.32 1.53 -23.93
C LYS A 253 12.22 2.15 -22.87
N LEU A 254 12.83 3.30 -23.18
CA LEU A 254 13.69 4.01 -22.24
C LEU A 254 12.88 4.54 -21.05
N MET A 255 11.72 5.14 -21.28
CA MET A 255 10.82 5.61 -20.21
C MET A 255 10.37 4.44 -19.30
N LEU A 256 10.07 3.28 -19.88
CA LEU A 256 9.71 2.07 -19.14
C LEU A 256 10.88 1.57 -18.28
N PHE A 257 12.08 1.48 -18.85
CA PHE A 257 13.28 1.07 -18.14
C PHE A 257 13.57 1.97 -16.93
N ILE A 258 13.51 3.28 -17.14
CA ILE A 258 13.70 4.28 -16.09
C ILE A 258 12.60 4.17 -15.02
N SER A 259 11.35 3.96 -15.43
CA SER A 259 10.22 3.79 -14.49
C SER A 259 10.40 2.55 -13.61
N VAL A 260 10.87 1.42 -14.15
CA VAL A 260 11.16 0.20 -13.39
C VAL A 260 12.29 0.44 -12.38
N ILE A 261 13.39 1.07 -12.81
CA ILE A 261 14.50 1.44 -11.89
C ILE A 261 13.97 2.35 -10.77
N SER A 262 13.12 3.31 -11.11
CA SER A 262 12.50 4.22 -10.13
C SER A 262 11.67 3.46 -9.10
N ALA A 263 10.87 2.49 -9.53
CA ALA A 263 10.01 1.71 -8.66
C ALA A 263 10.86 0.83 -7.72
N MET A 264 11.90 0.18 -8.25
CA MET A 264 12.83 -0.62 -7.46
C MET A 264 13.59 0.23 -6.45
N ALA A 265 14.14 1.37 -6.87
CA ALA A 265 14.85 2.29 -5.98
C ALA A 265 13.91 2.86 -4.91
N GLY A 266 12.67 3.18 -5.26
CA GLY A 266 11.64 3.63 -4.32
C GLY A 266 11.31 2.57 -3.26
N GLY A 267 11.15 1.31 -3.69
CA GLY A 267 10.90 0.17 -2.80
C GLY A 267 12.08 -0.11 -1.87
N LEU A 268 13.30 -0.23 -2.41
CA LEU A 268 14.51 -0.47 -1.63
C LEU A 268 14.80 0.67 -0.65
N ARG A 269 14.55 1.92 -1.06
CA ARG A 269 14.62 3.09 -0.19
C ARG A 269 13.63 2.95 0.97
N GLY A 270 12.37 2.65 0.69
CA GLY A 270 11.33 2.46 1.70
C GLY A 270 11.73 1.39 2.71
N GLY A 271 12.08 0.19 2.23
CA GLY A 271 12.49 -0.92 3.09
C GLY A 271 13.74 -0.63 3.92
N SER A 272 14.76 0.03 3.37
CA SER A 272 15.99 0.35 4.09
C SER A 272 15.75 1.33 5.24
N PHE A 273 14.93 2.37 5.02
CA PHE A 273 14.58 3.31 6.07
C PHE A 273 13.65 2.70 7.12
N GLU A 274 12.68 1.88 6.71
CA GLU A 274 11.79 1.16 7.63
C GLU A 274 12.58 0.22 8.54
N TYR A 275 13.54 -0.51 7.97
CA TYR A 275 14.40 -1.39 8.75
C TYR A 275 15.28 -0.61 9.73
N ALA A 276 15.94 0.47 9.28
CA ALA A 276 16.74 1.33 10.15
C ALA A 276 15.90 1.90 11.31
N TYR A 277 14.67 2.34 11.01
CA TYR A 277 13.71 2.84 11.98
C TYR A 277 13.36 1.77 13.04
N SER A 278 13.00 0.56 12.61
CA SER A 278 12.64 -0.53 13.54
C SER A 278 13.78 -0.85 14.53
N ARG A 279 15.03 -0.74 14.07
CA ARG A 279 16.23 -0.95 14.88
C ARG A 279 16.43 0.15 15.92
N ILE A 280 16.23 1.40 15.53
CA ILE A 280 16.30 2.56 16.44
C ILE A 280 15.22 2.45 17.52
N ASN A 281 13.97 2.16 17.13
CA ASN A 281 12.85 1.99 18.06
C ASN A 281 13.17 0.89 19.09
N ARG A 282 13.63 -0.27 18.62
CA ARG A 282 14.06 -1.38 19.49
C ARG A 282 15.17 -0.97 20.46
N ALA A 283 16.17 -0.21 20.00
CA ALA A 283 17.28 0.24 20.85
C ALA A 283 16.81 1.23 21.95
N ILE A 284 15.89 2.14 21.61
CA ILE A 284 15.31 3.09 22.57
C ILE A 284 14.48 2.35 23.62
N ARG A 285 13.59 1.45 23.20
CA ARG A 285 12.79 0.62 24.11
C ARG A 285 13.67 -0.22 25.04
N TYR A 286 14.71 -0.85 24.49
CA TYR A 286 15.65 -1.65 25.28
C TYR A 286 16.36 -0.82 26.34
N ASN A 287 16.91 0.35 25.97
CA ASN A 287 17.61 1.21 26.93
C ASN A 287 16.68 1.78 28.00
N LEU A 288 15.44 2.13 27.64
CA LEU A 288 14.44 2.59 28.59
C LEU A 288 14.05 1.48 29.57
N PHE A 289 13.76 0.28 29.06
CA PHE A 289 13.45 -0.88 29.89
C PHE A 289 14.61 -1.25 30.84
N ALA A 290 15.84 -1.31 30.32
CA ALA A 290 17.02 -1.58 31.13
C ALA A 290 17.25 -0.52 32.23
N SER A 291 16.90 0.74 31.97
CA SER A 291 16.96 1.80 32.97
C SER A 291 15.83 1.67 34.00
N LEU A 292 14.64 1.24 33.61
CA LEU A 292 13.49 1.07 34.51
C LEU A 292 13.73 -0.06 35.51
N VAL A 293 14.24 -1.22 35.07
CA VAL A 293 14.52 -2.38 35.95
C VAL A 293 15.58 -2.06 37.02
N ARG A 294 16.42 -1.04 36.80
CA ARG A 294 17.44 -0.60 37.77
C ARG A 294 16.96 0.49 38.73
N GLN A 295 15.70 0.92 38.64
CA GLN A 295 15.16 1.94 39.54
C GLN A 295 14.81 1.37 40.92
N GLU A 296 14.84 2.25 41.92
CA GLU A 296 14.43 1.93 43.29
C GLU A 296 12.91 1.72 43.40
N VAL A 297 12.47 0.95 44.41
CA VAL A 297 11.04 0.67 44.64
C VAL A 297 10.23 1.97 44.84
N ALA A 298 10.81 2.98 45.50
CA ALA A 298 10.19 4.28 45.70
C ALA A 298 9.82 5.01 44.39
N PHE A 299 10.52 4.74 43.28
CA PHE A 299 10.14 5.27 41.97
C PHE A 299 8.80 4.70 41.51
N PHE A 300 8.59 3.39 41.72
CA PHE A 300 7.37 2.67 41.33
C PHE A 300 6.19 2.96 42.27
N ASP A 301 6.43 3.30 43.53
CA ASP A 301 5.36 3.74 44.43
C ASP A 301 4.73 5.07 43.98
N ASN A 302 5.57 5.96 43.44
CA ASN A 302 5.20 7.30 43.00
C ASN A 302 4.62 7.37 41.57
N HIS A 303 4.89 6.38 40.71
CA HIS A 303 4.43 6.36 39.31
C HIS A 303 3.54 5.15 39.05
N LYS A 304 2.43 5.34 38.34
CA LYS A 304 1.54 4.22 38.02
C LYS A 304 2.18 3.31 36.99
N THR A 305 1.97 2.00 37.15
CA THR A 305 2.40 0.98 36.18
C THR A 305 1.93 1.31 34.77
N GLY A 306 0.66 1.71 34.59
CA GLY A 306 0.13 2.11 33.27
C GLY A 306 0.82 3.34 32.66
N GLU A 307 1.30 4.29 33.46
CA GLU A 307 2.07 5.44 32.96
C GLU A 307 3.46 5.02 32.48
N ILE A 308 4.14 4.15 33.24
CA ILE A 308 5.45 3.62 32.88
C ILE A 308 5.35 2.80 31.58
N THR A 309 4.33 1.94 31.47
CA THR A 309 4.08 1.14 30.26
C THR A 309 3.76 2.02 29.06
N SER A 310 2.95 3.07 29.24
CA SER A 310 2.65 4.04 28.17
C SER A 310 3.91 4.79 27.71
N ARG A 311 4.74 5.27 28.63
CA ARG A 311 6.03 5.90 28.29
C ARG A 311 6.98 4.93 27.58
N LEU A 312 7.00 3.66 27.99
CA LEU A 312 7.83 2.63 27.39
C LEU A 312 7.39 2.30 25.96
N THR A 313 6.09 2.34 25.68
CA THR A 313 5.52 1.89 24.40
C THR A 313 5.15 3.06 23.50
N ALA A 314 4.23 3.92 23.91
CA ALA A 314 3.68 5.01 23.12
C ALA A 314 4.71 6.13 22.87
N ASP A 315 5.38 6.62 23.93
CA ASP A 315 6.31 7.74 23.79
C ASP A 315 7.55 7.35 22.98
N THR A 316 8.12 6.16 23.23
CA THR A 316 9.29 5.68 22.48
C THR A 316 8.98 5.49 20.99
N THR A 317 7.79 5.00 20.67
CA THR A 317 7.34 4.83 19.28
C THR A 317 7.13 6.19 18.64
N THR A 318 6.32 7.05 19.23
CA THR A 318 6.04 8.39 18.70
C THR A 318 7.32 9.19 18.45
N MET A 319 8.28 9.13 19.39
CA MET A 319 9.57 9.80 19.28
C MET A 319 10.41 9.23 18.12
N SER A 320 10.49 7.91 17.99
CA SER A 320 11.23 7.23 16.93
C SER A 320 10.63 7.51 15.56
N ASP A 321 9.30 7.43 15.45
CA ASP A 321 8.53 7.64 14.21
C ASP A 321 8.73 9.05 13.70
N THR A 322 8.55 10.03 14.59
CA THR A 322 8.65 11.45 14.26
C THR A 322 10.02 11.77 13.68
N ILE A 323 11.10 11.26 14.27
CA ILE A 323 12.45 11.55 13.82
C ILE A 323 12.76 10.83 12.51
N ALA A 324 12.45 9.54 12.42
CA ALA A 324 12.71 8.76 11.22
C ALA A 324 11.96 9.32 10.01
N LEU A 325 10.67 9.65 10.16
CA LEU A 325 9.86 10.22 9.10
C LEU A 325 10.32 11.62 8.72
N ASN A 326 10.58 12.50 9.69
CA ASN A 326 11.02 13.87 9.38
C ASN A 326 12.39 13.92 8.71
N VAL A 327 13.36 13.13 9.17
CA VAL A 327 14.67 13.01 8.52
C VAL A 327 14.50 12.50 7.09
N ASN A 328 13.72 11.43 6.90
CA ASN A 328 13.46 10.87 5.59
C ASN A 328 12.81 11.87 4.60
N ILE A 329 11.80 12.61 5.06
CA ILE A 329 11.09 13.61 4.28
C ILE A 329 12.00 14.80 3.98
N PHE A 330 12.75 15.28 4.97
CA PHE A 330 13.67 16.40 4.83
C PHE A 330 14.77 16.10 3.80
N LEU A 331 15.44 14.94 3.89
CA LEU A 331 16.47 14.55 2.94
C LEU A 331 15.90 14.42 1.53
N ARG A 332 14.72 13.79 1.39
CA ARG A 332 14.06 13.64 0.09
C ARG A 332 13.74 14.98 -0.53
N ASN A 333 13.11 15.87 0.23
CA ASN A 333 12.69 17.18 -0.26
C ASN A 333 13.90 18.03 -0.63
N THR A 334 14.99 17.96 0.14
CA THR A 334 16.23 18.68 -0.16
C THR A 334 16.85 18.21 -1.48
N VAL A 335 16.95 16.88 -1.69
CA VAL A 335 17.49 16.33 -2.94
C VAL A 335 16.57 16.62 -4.12
N GLN A 336 15.24 16.52 -3.95
CA GLN A 336 14.28 16.84 -5.00
C GLN A 336 14.29 18.31 -5.36
N MET A 337 14.32 19.22 -4.38
CA MET A 337 14.36 20.66 -4.59
C MET A 337 15.66 21.08 -5.29
N GLY A 338 16.81 20.59 -4.80
CA GLY A 338 18.09 20.88 -5.42
C GLY A 338 18.17 20.34 -6.86
N GLY A 339 17.78 19.07 -7.05
CA GLY A 339 17.83 18.43 -8.35
C GLY A 339 16.82 19.02 -9.36
N SER A 340 15.60 19.35 -8.94
CA SER A 340 14.61 19.98 -9.82
C SER A 340 15.02 21.40 -10.20
N MET A 341 15.60 22.16 -9.27
CA MET A 341 16.08 23.52 -9.54
C MET A 341 17.23 23.49 -10.54
N LEU A 342 18.21 22.60 -10.36
CA LEU A 342 19.29 22.40 -11.34
C LEU A 342 18.73 22.00 -12.70
N PHE A 343 17.78 21.05 -12.72
CA PHE A 343 17.18 20.57 -13.96
C PHE A 343 16.40 21.65 -14.72
N MET A 344 15.58 22.45 -14.02
CA MET A 344 14.86 23.57 -14.62
C MET A 344 15.82 24.63 -15.19
N MET A 345 16.86 24.98 -14.44
CA MET A 345 17.90 25.91 -14.89
C MET A 345 18.62 25.41 -16.15
N THR A 346 18.80 24.10 -16.33
CA THR A 346 19.40 23.53 -17.56
C THR A 346 18.46 23.54 -18.76
N LEU A 347 17.14 23.42 -18.55
CA LEU A 347 16.17 23.41 -19.65
C LEU A 347 15.83 24.83 -20.13
N CYS A 348 15.46 25.71 -19.20
CA CYS A 348 15.07 27.08 -19.50
C CYS A 348 15.59 27.99 -18.37
N TRP A 349 16.79 28.54 -18.55
CA TRP A 349 17.34 29.56 -17.64
C TRP A 349 16.67 30.93 -17.81
N ARG A 350 16.05 31.16 -18.97
CA ARG A 350 15.43 32.43 -19.38
C ARG A 350 13.93 32.33 -19.22
#